data_AF-A0A7C1U955-F1
#
_entry.id   AF-A0A7C1U955-F1
#
_cell.length_a   1.000
_cell.length_b   1.000
_cell.length_c   1.000
_cell.angle_alpha   90.00
_cell.angle_beta   90.00
_cell.angle_gamma   90.00
#
_symmetry.space_group_name_H-M   'P 1'
#
loop_
_entity.id
_entity.type
_entity.pdbx_description
1 polymer ?
#
loop_
_entity_poly.entity_id
_entity_poly.type
_entity_poly.pdbx_seq_one_letter_code
_entity_poly.pdbx_strand_id
1 'polypeptide(L)'
;MTVADGYDHSSKRRLSANGKLDAIKASDDKRIEIGFGSAISCNFSKVTMPPGAKVASVTLYIEHYEEEQFPFGKLQWELGKGWPANPNVWFKLENAPVRKGKAYEATDALDVTSFADTPEKLSSLQLLIKNADNTSRKKAFVDYIYLDVEWDWPTAAEPVRHRRRDADEVDDGLELFRR
;
A
#
# COMPACT_ATOMS: atom_id res chain seq x y z
N MET A 1 -6.69 5.56 -2.66
CA MET A 1 -7.57 4.39 -2.94
C MET A 1 -8.32 4.02 -1.67
N THR A 2 -9.58 3.59 -1.78
CA THR A 2 -10.39 3.17 -0.61
C THR A 2 -10.73 1.68 -0.69
N VAL A 3 -11.26 1.09 0.38
CA VAL A 3 -11.75 -0.29 0.33
C VAL A 3 -12.92 -0.41 -0.64
N ALA A 4 -12.81 -1.31 -1.62
CA ALA A 4 -13.87 -1.62 -2.58
C ALA A 4 -14.83 -2.70 -2.06
N ASP A 5 -14.28 -3.75 -1.44
CA ASP A 5 -15.02 -4.79 -0.72
C ASP A 5 -14.06 -5.54 0.22
N GLY A 6 -14.57 -6.38 1.10
CA GLY A 6 -13.74 -7.28 1.89
C GLY A 6 -14.39 -8.64 2.09
N TYR A 7 -13.70 -9.50 2.83
CA TYR A 7 -14.14 -10.84 3.21
C TYR A 7 -13.89 -11.06 4.69
N ASP A 8 -14.95 -11.38 5.40
CA ASP A 8 -14.93 -11.80 6.80
C ASP A 8 -14.69 -13.30 6.85
N HIS A 9 -13.51 -13.70 7.33
CA HIS A 9 -13.09 -15.10 7.35
C HIS A 9 -13.88 -15.95 8.34
N SER A 10 -14.51 -15.32 9.35
CA SER A 10 -15.31 -16.00 10.36
C SER A 10 -16.72 -16.26 9.88
N SER A 11 -17.38 -15.26 9.29
CA SER A 11 -18.70 -15.47 8.67
C SER A 11 -18.65 -16.10 7.28
N LYS A 12 -17.44 -16.20 6.69
CA LYS A 12 -17.18 -16.70 5.33
C LYS A 12 -17.96 -15.95 4.26
N ARG A 13 -18.17 -14.65 4.47
CA ARG A 13 -18.98 -13.78 3.61
C ARG A 13 -18.22 -12.54 3.22
N ARG A 14 -18.58 -11.98 2.07
CA ARG A 14 -18.15 -10.64 1.70
C ARG A 14 -18.76 -9.59 2.62
N LEU A 15 -18.03 -8.51 2.88
CA LEU A 15 -18.50 -7.40 3.71
C LEU A 15 -19.68 -6.67 3.05
N SER A 16 -19.69 -6.58 1.72
CA SER A 16 -20.84 -6.11 0.97
C SER A 16 -22.09 -6.96 1.20
N ALA A 17 -21.94 -8.29 1.21
CA ALA A 17 -23.05 -9.24 1.34
C ALA A 17 -23.64 -9.33 2.75
N ASN A 18 -22.94 -8.82 3.77
CA ASN A 18 -23.43 -8.79 5.15
C ASN A 18 -23.69 -7.37 5.67
N GLY A 19 -23.64 -6.35 4.79
CA GLY A 19 -23.94 -4.96 5.13
C GLY A 19 -22.90 -4.28 6.02
N LYS A 20 -21.67 -4.82 6.10
CA LYS A 20 -20.59 -4.27 6.95
C LYS A 20 -19.57 -3.43 6.19
N LEU A 21 -19.63 -3.39 4.86
CA LEU A 21 -18.61 -2.72 4.05
C LEU A 21 -18.46 -1.22 4.37
N ASP A 22 -19.56 -0.52 4.64
CA ASP A 22 -19.51 0.92 4.88
C ASP A 22 -18.81 1.29 6.19
N ALA A 23 -18.71 0.34 7.14
CA ALA A 23 -18.02 0.49 8.43
C ALA A 23 -16.48 0.45 8.35
N ILE A 24 -15.90 0.45 7.14
CA ILE A 24 -14.43 0.60 6.94
C ILE A 24 -14.08 1.59 5.84
N LYS A 25 -15.06 2.36 5.36
CA LYS A 25 -14.92 3.26 4.20
C LYS A 25 -14.79 4.74 4.56
N ALA A 26 -15.09 5.09 5.80
CA ALA A 26 -14.97 6.45 6.32
C ALA A 26 -14.68 6.37 7.81
N SER A 27 -14.02 7.41 8.34
CA SER A 27 -13.90 7.64 9.78
C SER A 27 -15.26 8.17 10.28
N ASP A 28 -16.12 7.28 10.74
CA ASP A 28 -17.53 7.58 11.06
C ASP A 28 -18.06 6.87 12.30
N ASP A 29 -17.15 6.36 13.14
CA ASP A 29 -17.46 5.64 14.39
C ASP A 29 -18.21 4.29 14.17
N LYS A 30 -18.40 3.82 12.94
CA LYS A 30 -18.88 2.46 12.69
C LYS A 30 -17.70 1.54 12.46
N ARG A 31 -17.50 0.60 13.40
CA ARG A 31 -16.40 -0.38 13.29
C ARG A 31 -16.85 -1.73 12.78
N ILE A 32 -15.94 -2.39 12.06
CA ILE A 32 -15.93 -3.84 11.96
C ILE A 32 -15.21 -4.43 13.16
N GLU A 33 -15.88 -5.37 13.82
CA GLU A 33 -15.27 -6.22 14.85
C GLU A 33 -14.51 -7.38 14.20
N ILE A 34 -13.25 -7.56 14.60
CA ILE A 34 -12.43 -8.73 14.33
C ILE A 34 -12.34 -9.54 15.62
N GLY A 35 -13.15 -10.60 15.67
CA GLY A 35 -13.18 -11.53 16.79
C GLY A 35 -11.84 -12.22 17.04
N PHE A 36 -11.73 -12.87 18.19
CA PHE A 36 -10.57 -13.68 18.54
C PHE A 36 -10.34 -14.80 17.49
N GLY A 37 -9.08 -15.09 17.19
CA GLY A 37 -8.68 -16.09 16.19
C GLY A 37 -9.17 -15.82 14.76
N SER A 38 -9.70 -14.63 14.49
CA SER A 38 -10.39 -14.30 13.25
C SER A 38 -9.58 -13.32 12.39
N ALA A 39 -10.02 -13.13 11.15
CA ALA A 39 -9.42 -12.15 10.24
C ALA A 39 -10.44 -11.55 9.29
N ILE A 40 -10.11 -10.38 8.76
CA ILE A 40 -10.79 -9.77 7.61
C ILE A 40 -9.75 -9.47 6.53
N SER A 41 -10.10 -9.70 5.27
CA SER A 41 -9.27 -9.27 4.14
C SER A 41 -10.00 -8.23 3.30
N CYS A 42 -9.36 -7.12 2.96
CA CYS A 42 -9.90 -6.01 2.21
C CYS A 42 -9.25 -5.90 0.83
N ASN A 43 -10.07 -5.62 -0.18
CA ASN A 43 -9.65 -5.28 -1.53
C ASN A 43 -9.78 -3.77 -1.70
N PHE A 44 -8.85 -3.16 -2.42
CA PHE A 44 -8.92 -1.72 -2.69
C PHE A 44 -9.54 -1.43 -4.06
N SER A 45 -10.13 -0.23 -4.19
CA SER A 45 -10.53 0.34 -5.46
C SER A 45 -9.32 0.44 -6.39
N LYS A 46 -9.48 0.13 -7.67
CA LYS A 46 -8.38 0.29 -8.64
C LYS A 46 -7.94 1.75 -8.74
N VAL A 47 -6.64 1.98 -8.90
CA VAL A 47 -6.08 3.27 -9.31
C VAL A 47 -5.76 3.23 -10.80
N THR A 48 -6.07 4.32 -11.51
CA THR A 48 -5.67 4.48 -12.91
C THR A 48 -4.46 5.40 -12.94
N MET A 49 -3.29 4.84 -13.22
CA MET A 49 -2.07 5.63 -13.36
C MET A 49 -1.95 6.17 -14.79
N PRO A 50 -1.51 7.42 -14.97
CA PRO A 50 -1.22 7.93 -16.30
C PRO A 50 -0.14 7.10 -17.01
N PRO A 51 -0.22 6.93 -18.35
CA PRO A 51 0.80 6.20 -19.10
C PRO A 51 2.19 6.81 -18.89
N GLY A 52 3.17 5.98 -18.51
CA GLY A 52 4.55 6.39 -18.27
C GLY A 52 4.85 6.83 -16.83
N ALA A 53 3.84 7.11 -16.01
CA ALA A 53 4.04 7.38 -14.59
C ALA A 53 4.54 6.14 -13.84
N LYS A 54 5.28 6.35 -12.76
CA LYS A 54 5.79 5.30 -11.86
C LYS A 54 5.29 5.55 -10.45
N VAL A 55 5.08 4.48 -9.70
CA VAL A 55 4.68 4.59 -8.29
C VAL A 55 5.82 5.24 -7.53
N ALA A 56 5.52 6.33 -6.82
CA ALA A 56 6.48 7.08 -6.03
C ALA A 56 6.37 6.68 -4.55
N SER A 57 5.13 6.64 -4.04
CA SER A 57 4.85 6.22 -2.66
C SER A 57 3.51 5.50 -2.57
N VAL A 58 3.43 4.58 -1.60
CA VAL A 58 2.20 3.90 -1.22
C VAL A 58 2.16 3.83 0.30
N THR A 59 1.21 4.53 0.91
CA THR A 59 1.04 4.53 2.38
C THR A 59 -0.33 3.98 2.74
N LEU A 60 -0.34 2.93 3.55
CA LEU A 60 -1.55 2.33 4.12
C LEU A 60 -1.90 3.02 5.44
N TYR A 61 -3.16 3.41 5.57
CA TYR A 61 -3.72 3.98 6.79
C TYR A 61 -4.83 3.06 7.32
N ILE A 62 -4.77 2.79 8.63
CA ILE A 62 -5.78 2.00 9.34
C ILE A 62 -6.13 2.73 10.63
N GLU A 63 -7.41 3.09 10.79
CA GLU A 63 -7.97 3.58 12.05
C GLU A 63 -8.56 2.41 12.83
N HIS A 64 -8.03 2.17 14.03
CA HIS A 64 -8.41 1.02 14.82
C HIS A 64 -8.21 1.21 16.33
N TYR A 65 -8.88 0.34 17.09
CA TYR A 65 -8.58 0.09 18.49
C TYR A 65 -8.82 -1.37 18.86
N GLU A 66 -8.25 -1.79 19.98
CA GLU A 66 -8.45 -3.11 20.56
C GLU A 66 -9.04 -2.99 21.96
N GLU A 67 -9.62 -4.06 22.51
CA GLU A 67 -10.05 -4.04 23.90
C GLU A 67 -8.87 -3.79 24.86
N GLU A 68 -9.12 -3.19 26.05
CA GLU A 68 -8.08 -2.70 26.98
C GLU A 68 -7.01 -3.72 27.36
N GLN A 69 -7.33 -5.01 27.30
CA GLN A 69 -6.44 -6.12 27.67
C GLN A 69 -5.97 -6.92 26.46
N PHE A 70 -6.06 -6.37 25.26
CA PHE A 70 -5.60 -7.06 24.06
C PHE A 70 -4.10 -7.40 24.18
N PRO A 71 -3.72 -8.67 23.96
CA PRO A 71 -2.35 -9.12 24.13
C PRO A 71 -1.42 -8.54 23.04
N PHE A 72 -0.22 -8.13 23.45
CA PHE A 72 0.80 -7.69 22.51
C PHE A 72 1.20 -8.81 21.54
N GLY A 73 1.52 -8.45 20.30
CA GLY A 73 1.94 -9.39 19.25
C GLY A 73 0.84 -10.33 18.75
N LYS A 74 -0.44 -10.02 19.04
CA LYS A 74 -1.59 -10.78 18.50
C LYS A 74 -2.32 -10.09 17.37
N LEU A 75 -2.06 -8.80 17.11
CA LEU A 75 -2.57 -8.12 15.94
C LEU A 75 -1.53 -8.21 14.82
N GLN A 76 -1.95 -8.70 13.66
CA GLN A 76 -1.09 -8.89 12.49
C GLN A 76 -1.71 -8.23 11.27
N TRP A 77 -0.89 -7.55 10.47
CA TRP A 77 -1.28 -7.02 9.16
C TRP A 77 -0.47 -7.69 8.07
N GLU A 78 -1.13 -8.16 7.02
CA GLU A 78 -0.48 -8.78 5.87
C GLU A 78 -0.90 -8.09 4.58
N LEU A 79 0.04 -7.93 3.65
CA LEU A 79 -0.20 -7.39 2.32
C LEU A 79 0.07 -8.48 1.30
N GLY A 80 -0.72 -8.49 0.24
CA GLY A 80 -0.61 -9.52 -0.77
C GLY A 80 -1.77 -9.49 -1.74
N LYS A 81 -2.09 -10.67 -2.27
CA LYS A 81 -3.27 -10.89 -3.11
C LYS A 81 -3.83 -12.30 -2.96
N GLY A 82 -5.03 -12.52 -3.49
CA GLY A 82 -5.63 -13.86 -3.65
C GLY A 82 -6.41 -14.38 -2.45
N TRP A 83 -6.59 -13.61 -1.37
CA TRP A 83 -7.51 -13.99 -0.29
C TRP A 83 -8.98 -14.02 -0.78
N PRO A 84 -9.81 -14.92 -0.23
CA PRO A 84 -9.49 -15.95 0.77
C PRO A 84 -8.97 -17.27 0.19
N ALA A 85 -8.97 -17.45 -1.14
CA ALA A 85 -8.82 -18.76 -1.77
C ALA A 85 -7.37 -19.22 -1.97
N ASN A 86 -6.51 -18.37 -2.54
CA ASN A 86 -5.12 -18.69 -2.83
C ASN A 86 -4.20 -17.51 -2.48
N PRO A 87 -3.90 -17.30 -1.19
CA PRO A 87 -3.11 -16.17 -0.74
C PRO A 87 -1.67 -16.22 -1.26
N ASN A 88 -1.20 -15.07 -1.76
CA ASN A 88 0.20 -14.79 -2.04
C ASN A 88 0.59 -13.56 -1.22
N VAL A 89 1.28 -13.81 -0.11
CA VAL A 89 1.69 -12.79 0.86
C VAL A 89 3.01 -12.15 0.42
N TRP A 90 3.03 -10.83 0.33
CA TRP A 90 4.22 -10.03 -0.01
C TRP A 90 4.91 -9.48 1.22
N PHE A 91 4.13 -9.12 2.24
CA PHE A 91 4.61 -8.54 3.48
C PHE A 91 3.73 -8.96 4.65
N LYS A 92 4.35 -9.10 5.82
CA LYS A 92 3.68 -9.41 7.07
C LYS A 92 4.30 -8.61 8.21
N LEU A 93 3.47 -7.86 8.91
CA LEU A 93 3.78 -7.21 10.18
C LEU A 93 3.21 -8.05 11.32
N GLU A 94 4.05 -8.84 11.98
CA GLU A 94 3.66 -9.75 13.08
C GLU A 94 3.21 -9.01 14.35
N ASN A 95 3.75 -7.81 14.58
CA ASN A 95 3.48 -6.97 15.75
C ASN A 95 2.91 -5.63 15.28
N ALA A 96 1.71 -5.66 14.70
CA ALA A 96 1.02 -4.42 14.36
C ALA A 96 0.78 -3.58 15.64
N PRO A 97 0.71 -2.24 15.52
CA PRO A 97 0.37 -1.36 16.64
C PRO A 97 -0.89 -1.85 17.35
N VAL A 98 -0.93 -1.69 18.68
CA VAL A 98 -2.13 -2.02 19.48
C VAL A 98 -2.55 -0.78 20.26
N ARG A 99 -3.79 -0.35 20.05
CA ARG A 99 -4.43 0.83 20.60
C ARG A 99 -5.48 0.37 21.62
N LYS A 100 -5.03 0.13 22.86
CA LYS A 100 -5.84 -0.54 23.90
C LYS A 100 -6.90 0.36 24.50
N GLY A 101 -8.16 0.09 24.17
CA GLY A 101 -9.36 0.79 24.63
C GLY A 101 -9.80 1.83 23.62
N LYS A 102 -11.12 2.01 23.49
CA LYS A 102 -11.72 2.94 22.51
C LYS A 102 -11.19 4.38 22.63
N ALA A 103 -10.85 4.82 23.85
CA ALA A 103 -10.29 6.16 24.09
C ALA A 103 -8.91 6.39 23.43
N TYR A 104 -8.25 5.32 22.97
CA TYR A 104 -6.95 5.35 22.31
C TYR A 104 -7.03 5.00 20.83
N GLU A 105 -8.24 4.92 20.25
CA GLU A 105 -8.41 4.78 18.81
C GLU A 105 -7.60 5.84 18.08
N ALA A 106 -6.86 5.37 17.07
CA ALA A 106 -5.96 6.22 16.30
C ALA A 106 -5.77 5.62 14.90
N THR A 107 -5.34 6.48 13.98
CA THR A 107 -4.87 6.05 12.67
C THR A 107 -3.38 5.75 12.73
N ASP A 108 -3.01 4.54 12.32
CA ASP A 108 -1.64 4.13 12.08
C ASP A 108 -1.34 4.13 10.59
N ALA A 109 -0.14 4.61 10.24
CA ALA A 109 0.34 4.71 8.87
C ALA A 109 1.50 3.74 8.65
N LEU A 110 1.48 3.03 7.52
CA LEU A 110 2.51 2.09 7.11
C LEU A 110 2.94 2.39 5.68
N ASP A 111 4.22 2.69 5.47
CA ASP A 111 4.81 2.75 4.14
C ASP A 111 4.93 1.32 3.59
N VAL A 112 4.28 1.09 2.45
CA VAL A 112 4.22 -0.20 1.77
C VAL A 112 4.74 -0.12 0.34
N THR A 113 5.43 0.96 0.00
CA THR A 113 5.88 1.28 -1.36
C THR A 113 6.65 0.12 -1.98
N SER A 114 7.63 -0.46 -1.29
CA SER A 114 8.46 -1.56 -1.80
C SER A 114 7.67 -2.86 -2.09
N PHE A 115 6.47 -3.00 -1.52
CA PHE A 115 5.60 -4.16 -1.73
C PHE A 115 4.51 -3.91 -2.77
N ALA A 116 4.29 -2.66 -3.17
CA ALA A 116 3.25 -2.25 -4.12
C ALA A 116 3.78 -1.19 -5.12
N ASP A 117 5.03 -1.35 -5.57
CA ASP A 117 5.79 -0.42 -6.40
C ASP A 117 5.44 -0.46 -7.90
N THR A 118 4.52 -1.34 -8.32
CA THR A 118 4.08 -1.43 -9.72
C THR A 118 2.56 -1.27 -9.83
N PRO A 119 2.06 -0.77 -10.98
CA PRO A 119 0.62 -0.70 -11.23
C PRO A 119 -0.09 -2.05 -11.06
N GLU A 120 0.55 -3.15 -11.46
CA GLU A 120 0.00 -4.50 -11.33
C GLU A 120 -0.13 -4.91 -9.86
N LYS A 121 0.89 -4.64 -9.03
CA LYS A 121 0.81 -4.92 -7.59
C LYS A 121 -0.24 -4.04 -6.92
N LEU A 122 -0.27 -2.73 -7.19
CA LEU A 122 -1.30 -1.82 -6.67
C LEU A 122 -2.72 -2.28 -7.03
N SER A 123 -2.94 -2.66 -8.28
CA SER A 123 -4.27 -3.06 -8.76
C SER A 123 -4.78 -4.38 -8.16
N SER A 124 -3.87 -5.20 -7.62
CA SER A 124 -4.18 -6.49 -7.00
C SER A 124 -3.94 -6.53 -5.49
N LEU A 125 -3.53 -5.39 -4.90
CA LEU A 125 -3.21 -5.27 -3.49
C LEU A 125 -4.44 -5.55 -2.63
N GLN A 126 -4.25 -6.40 -1.64
CA GLN A 126 -5.18 -6.73 -0.58
C GLN A 126 -4.48 -6.57 0.77
N LEU A 127 -5.25 -6.15 1.78
CA LEU A 127 -4.82 -6.12 3.18
C LEU A 127 -5.56 -7.22 3.94
N LEU A 128 -4.86 -8.04 4.72
CA LEU A 128 -5.45 -8.91 5.74
C LEU A 128 -5.15 -8.32 7.12
N ILE A 129 -6.18 -8.10 7.93
CA ILE A 129 -6.05 -7.78 9.36
C ILE A 129 -6.45 -9.02 10.14
N LYS A 130 -5.52 -9.56 10.93
CA LYS A 130 -5.71 -10.80 11.68
C LYS A 130 -5.55 -10.56 13.17
N ASN A 131 -6.57 -11.01 13.91
CA ASN A 131 -6.51 -11.14 15.35
C ASN A 131 -6.13 -12.58 15.70
N ALA A 132 -4.86 -12.79 16.04
CA ALA A 132 -4.31 -14.09 16.44
C ALA A 132 -4.45 -14.38 17.95
N ASP A 133 -5.20 -13.56 18.70
CA ASP A 133 -5.53 -13.86 20.09
C ASP A 133 -6.51 -15.04 20.12
N ASN A 134 -6.05 -16.21 20.56
CA ASN A 134 -6.89 -17.38 20.79
C ASN A 134 -7.05 -17.69 22.29
N THR A 135 -6.49 -16.86 23.17
CA THR A 135 -6.33 -17.16 24.59
C THR A 135 -7.15 -16.20 25.45
N SER A 136 -6.90 -14.90 25.36
CA SER A 136 -7.65 -13.89 26.12
C SER A 136 -8.99 -13.53 25.47
N ARG A 137 -9.20 -13.97 24.23
CA ARG A 137 -10.42 -13.79 23.42
C ARG A 137 -10.83 -12.33 23.24
N LYS A 138 -9.84 -11.44 23.23
CA LYS A 138 -10.06 -10.01 23.04
C LYS A 138 -10.25 -9.69 21.56
N LYS A 139 -10.97 -8.60 21.32
CA LYS A 139 -11.38 -8.16 19.98
C LYS A 139 -10.55 -6.96 19.51
N ALA A 140 -10.45 -6.84 18.19
CA ALA A 140 -10.00 -5.64 17.51
C ALA A 140 -11.18 -5.00 16.77
N PHE A 141 -11.16 -3.68 16.61
CA PHE A 141 -12.19 -2.89 15.97
C PHE A 141 -11.54 -1.95 14.97
N VAL A 142 -12.03 -1.94 13.73
CA VAL A 142 -11.47 -1.14 12.63
C VAL A 142 -12.55 -0.25 12.06
N ASP A 143 -12.28 1.05 11.94
CA ASP A 143 -13.25 2.08 11.51
C ASP A 143 -12.98 2.56 10.08
N TYR A 144 -11.71 2.75 9.70
CA TYR A 144 -11.37 3.26 8.38
C TYR A 144 -10.06 2.69 7.85
N ILE A 145 -10.08 2.25 6.58
CA ILE A 145 -8.90 1.75 5.88
C ILE A 145 -8.81 2.43 4.51
N TYR A 146 -7.65 3.00 4.20
CA TYR A 146 -7.37 3.55 2.88
C TYR A 146 -5.88 3.51 2.55
N LEU A 147 -5.57 3.63 1.26
CA LEU A 147 -4.21 3.81 0.77
C LEU A 147 -4.09 5.22 0.19
N ASP A 148 -3.03 5.91 0.52
CA ASP A 148 -2.55 7.05 -0.26
C ASP A 148 -1.51 6.56 -1.26
N VAL A 149 -1.62 7.03 -2.51
CA VAL A 149 -0.75 6.59 -3.61
C VAL A 149 -0.30 7.81 -4.39
N GLU A 150 1.01 8.02 -4.40
CA GLU A 150 1.65 9.06 -5.19
C GLU A 150 2.39 8.44 -6.37
N TRP A 151 2.48 9.18 -7.46
CA TRP A 151 3.22 8.76 -8.65
C TRP A 151 3.99 9.91 -9.26
N ASP A 152 5.12 9.56 -9.85
CA ASP A 152 6.02 10.49 -10.51
C ASP A 152 6.07 10.25 -12.01
N TRP A 153 6.36 11.33 -12.74
CA TRP A 153 6.67 11.27 -14.15
C TRP A 153 8.14 10.90 -14.35
N PRO A 154 8.47 10.13 -15.41
CA PRO A 154 9.85 9.89 -15.76
C PRO A 154 10.48 11.22 -16.13
N THR A 155 11.58 11.58 -15.45
CA THR A 155 12.35 12.77 -15.81
C THR A 155 12.76 12.67 -17.28
N ALA A 156 12.47 13.71 -18.06
CA ALA A 156 12.91 13.76 -19.45
C ALA A 156 14.43 13.53 -19.50
N ALA A 157 14.89 12.61 -20.35
CA ALA A 157 16.31 12.43 -20.57
C ALA A 157 16.92 13.78 -20.98
N GLU A 158 18.02 14.18 -20.34
CA GLU A 158 18.71 15.40 -20.75
C GLU A 158 19.01 15.31 -22.25
N PRO A 159 18.75 16.38 -23.03
CA PRO A 159 19.08 16.39 -24.44
C PRO A 159 20.58 16.14 -24.57
N VAL A 160 20.95 15.03 -25.23
CA VAL A 160 22.34 14.73 -25.57
C VAL A 160 22.86 15.91 -26.38
N ARG A 161 23.67 16.76 -25.74
CA ARG A 161 24.40 17.80 -26.47
C ARG A 161 25.42 17.09 -27.35
N HIS A 162 25.05 16.86 -28.60
CA HIS A 162 26.05 16.56 -29.63
C HIS A 162 27.02 17.73 -29.64
N ARG A 163 28.25 17.52 -29.13
CA ARG A 163 29.37 18.43 -29.39
C ARG A 163 29.46 18.54 -30.91
N ARG A 164 29.12 19.71 -31.45
CA ARG A 164 29.59 20.09 -32.78
C ARG A 164 31.11 19.95 -32.74
N ARG A 165 31.64 19.08 -33.61
CA ARG A 165 33.06 19.16 -33.97
C ARG A 165 33.17 20.44 -34.77
N ASP A 166 33.55 21.52 -34.10
CA ASP A 166 33.99 22.72 -34.80
C ASP A 166 35.23 22.33 -35.60
N ALA A 167 35.15 22.58 -36.91
CA ALA A 167 36.24 22.39 -37.84
C ALA A 167 37.23 23.52 -37.62
N ASP A 168 38.44 23.20 -37.17
CA ASP A 168 39.61 24.06 -37.26
C ASP A 168 40.85 23.16 -37.35
N GLU A 169 41.33 22.96 -38.58
CA GLU A 169 42.76 22.73 -38.81
C GLU A 169 43.11 23.39 -40.15
N VAL A 170 43.51 24.65 -40.05
CA VAL A 170 44.26 25.39 -41.07
C VAL A 170 45.71 25.00 -40.83
N ASP A 171 46.36 24.29 -41.77
CA ASP A 171 47.80 24.03 -41.72
C ASP A 171 48.48 24.72 -42.91
N ASP A 172 49.44 25.57 -42.55
CA ASP A 172 50.21 26.48 -43.40
C ASP A 172 51.29 25.70 -44.18
N GLY A 173 51.10 25.56 -45.50
CA GLY A 173 52.09 24.99 -46.41
C GLY A 173 52.79 26.05 -47.27
N LEU A 174 53.83 26.69 -46.72
CA LEU A 174 54.82 27.48 -47.48
C LEU A 174 55.62 26.56 -48.43
N GLU A 175 55.51 26.74 -49.75
CA GLU A 175 56.58 26.35 -50.67
C GLU A 175 57.08 27.53 -51.52
N LEU A 176 58.37 27.81 -51.32
CA LEU A 176 59.23 28.71 -52.04
C LEU A 176 59.50 28.19 -53.45
N PHE A 177 59.28 29.01 -54.49
CA PHE A 177 60.01 28.87 -55.75
C PHE A 177 60.83 30.13 -56.05
N ARG A 178 62.15 29.99 -55.91
CA ARG A 178 63.17 30.83 -56.54
C ARG A 178 63.47 30.29 -57.94
N ARG A 179 63.20 31.07 -58.99
CA ARG A 179 64.18 31.63 -59.94
C ARG A 179 63.46 32.32 -61.10
#